data_AF-A0A521LCL1-F1
#
_entry.id   AF-A0A521LCL1-F1
#
_cell.length_a   1.000
_cell.length_b   1.000
_cell.length_c   1.000
_cell.angle_alpha   90.00
_cell.angle_beta   90.00
_cell.angle_gamma   90.00
#
_symmetry.space_group_name_H-M   'P 1'
#
loop_
_entity.id
_entity.type
_entity.pdbx_description
1 polymer ?
#
loop_
_entity_poly.entity_id
_entity_poly.type
_entity_poly.pdbx_seq_one_letter_code
_entity_poly.pdbx_strand_id
1 'polypeptide(L)'
;METICALVAILAAFVGGHLVGRSITASPLLVIGGGLLVGVVAVVLFFMTTMTIGHLLPDIFEPWTLGVHLIFVGIVAPLGGALVAIVTHRRLVRADAARLPF
;
A
#
# COMPACT_ATOMS: atom_id res chain seq x y z
N MET A 1 7.02 18.64 -3.61
CA MET A 1 5.61 18.26 -3.33
C MET A 1 5.38 16.76 -3.60
N GLU A 2 5.92 16.27 -4.70
CA GLU A 2 6.00 14.89 -5.21
C GLU A 2 6.35 13.87 -4.13
N THR A 3 7.40 14.13 -3.35
CA THR A 3 7.84 13.23 -2.28
C THR A 3 6.78 13.05 -1.21
N ILE A 4 6.07 14.11 -0.83
CA ILE A 4 4.99 14.03 0.17
C ILE A 4 3.84 13.21 -0.41
N CYS A 5 3.43 13.48 -1.65
CA CYS A 5 2.37 12.70 -2.32
C CYS A 5 2.73 11.20 -2.42
N ALA A 6 3.98 10.89 -2.74
CA ALA A 6 4.46 9.51 -2.83
C ALA A 6 4.44 8.82 -1.46
N LEU A 7 4.88 9.51 -0.41
CA LEU A 7 4.82 8.98 0.97
C LEU A 7 3.38 8.75 1.43
N VAL A 8 2.45 9.65 1.09
CA VAL A 8 1.02 9.49 1.41
C VAL A 8 0.44 8.27 0.70
N ALA A 9 0.77 8.05 -0.57
CA ALA A 9 0.32 6.86 -1.31
C ALA A 9 0.87 5.56 -0.70
N ILE A 10 2.15 5.55 -0.33
CA ILE A 10 2.79 4.40 0.35
C ILE A 10 2.13 4.14 1.71
N LEU A 11 1.89 5.19 2.49
CA LEU A 11 1.23 5.07 3.79
C LEU A 11 -0.19 4.51 3.64
N ALA A 12 -0.96 4.99 2.66
CA ALA A 12 -2.29 4.47 2.36
C ALA A 12 -2.26 2.99 2.00
N ALA A 13 -1.27 2.56 1.20
CA ALA A 13 -1.08 1.15 0.88
C ALA A 13 -0.78 0.30 2.13
N PHE A 14 0.04 0.81 3.06
CA PHE A 14 0.41 0.10 4.28
C PHE A 14 -0.78 -0.01 5.24
N VAL A 15 -1.54 1.08 5.41
CA VAL A 15 -2.77 1.09 6.20
C VAL A 15 -3.78 0.11 5.61
N GLY A 16 -4.00 0.14 4.29
CA GLY A 16 -4.90 -0.80 3.64
C GLY A 16 -4.41 -2.26 3.75
N GLY A 17 -3.12 -2.50 3.60
CA GLY A 17 -2.51 -3.81 3.85
C GLY A 17 -2.74 -4.29 5.28
N HIS A 18 -2.60 -3.41 6.28
CA HIS A 18 -2.92 -3.73 7.67
C HIS A 18 -4.38 -4.14 7.84
N LEU A 19 -5.33 -3.41 7.25
CA LEU A 19 -6.75 -3.73 7.29
C LEU A 19 -7.06 -5.08 6.61
N VAL A 20 -6.42 -5.38 5.47
CA VAL A 20 -6.52 -6.68 4.79
C VAL A 20 -6.02 -7.81 5.71
N GLY A 21 -4.84 -7.62 6.32
CA GLY A 21 -4.27 -8.61 7.24
C GLY A 21 -5.12 -8.87 8.47
N ARG A 22 -5.93 -7.88 8.91
CA ARG A 22 -6.90 -8.05 10.01
C ARG A 22 -8.19 -8.74 9.59
N SER A 23 -8.65 -8.53 8.36
CA SER A 23 -9.99 -8.95 7.92
C SER A 23 -10.01 -10.33 7.26
N ILE A 24 -8.95 -10.72 6.57
CA ILE A 24 -8.87 -12.02 5.91
C ILE A 24 -8.26 -13.05 6.87
N THR A 25 -9.08 -14.00 7.33
CA THR A 25 -8.66 -15.09 8.22
C THR A 25 -8.51 -16.44 7.50
N ALA A 26 -8.93 -16.53 6.23
CA ALA A 26 -9.05 -17.80 5.52
C ALA A 26 -7.72 -18.41 5.03
N SER A 27 -6.85 -17.62 4.40
CA SER A 27 -5.62 -18.12 3.79
C SER A 27 -4.53 -17.06 3.72
N PRO A 28 -3.25 -17.39 4.02
CA PRO A 28 -2.13 -16.47 3.92
C PRO A 28 -1.87 -16.02 2.48
N LEU A 29 -2.18 -16.85 1.47
CA LEU A 29 -2.05 -16.46 0.06
C LEU A 29 -3.07 -15.38 -0.32
N LEU A 30 -4.31 -15.49 0.18
CA LEU A 30 -5.34 -14.46 -0.03
C LEU A 30 -5.00 -13.15 0.70
N VAL A 31 -4.40 -13.23 1.89
CA VAL A 31 -3.92 -12.05 2.63
C VAL A 31 -2.82 -11.32 1.86
N ILE A 32 -1.82 -12.06 1.36
CA ILE A 32 -0.73 -11.49 0.55
C ILE A 32 -1.30 -10.87 -0.73
N GLY A 33 -2.16 -11.61 -1.44
CA GLY A 33 -2.81 -11.13 -2.66
C GLY A 33 -3.64 -9.87 -2.44
N GLY A 34 -4.41 -9.81 -1.35
CA GLY A 34 -5.19 -8.63 -0.98
C GLY A 34 -4.30 -7.42 -0.65
N GLY A 35 -3.20 -7.62 0.09
CA GLY A 35 -2.24 -6.56 0.39
C GLY A 35 -1.53 -6.05 -0.87
N LEU A 36 -1.20 -6.94 -1.80
CA LEU A 36 -0.62 -6.59 -3.09
C LEU A 36 -1.60 -5.79 -3.96
N LEU A 37 -2.86 -6.23 -4.01
CA LEU A 37 -3.93 -5.53 -4.74
C LEU A 37 -4.15 -4.12 -4.19
N VAL A 38 -4.22 -3.96 -2.87
CA VAL A 38 -4.32 -2.64 -2.23
C VAL A 38 -3.16 -1.74 -2.61
N GLY A 39 -1.93 -2.25 -2.60
CA GLY A 39 -0.77 -1.49 -3.02
C GLY A 39 -0.81 -1.10 -4.50
N VAL A 40 -1.28 -1.98 -5.39
CA VAL A 40 -1.50 -1.65 -6.81
C VAL A 40 -2.54 -0.55 -6.97
N VAL A 41 -3.65 -0.63 -6.23
CA VAL A 41 -4.68 0.44 -6.23
C VAL A 41 -4.08 1.77 -5.77
N ALA A 42 -3.23 1.78 -4.76
CA ALA A 42 -2.55 2.99 -4.31
C ALA A 42 -1.63 3.60 -5.39
N VAL A 43 -0.91 2.77 -6.16
CA VAL A 43 -0.10 3.22 -7.31
C VAL A 43 -0.97 3.87 -8.37
N VAL A 44 -2.09 3.24 -8.73
CA VAL A 44 -3.04 3.77 -9.73
C VAL A 44 -3.62 5.10 -9.26
N LEU A 45 -4.05 5.19 -7.99
CA LEU A 45 -4.56 6.44 -7.43
C LEU A 45 -3.50 7.54 -7.40
N PHE A 46 -2.25 7.22 -7.04
CA PHE A 46 -1.15 8.18 -7.11
C PHE A 46 -0.91 8.70 -8.52
N PHE A 47 -0.91 7.81 -9.53
CA PHE A 47 -0.77 8.22 -10.92
C PHE A 47 -1.93 9.11 -11.38
N MET A 48 -3.17 8.70 -11.14
CA MET A 48 -4.36 9.45 -11.56
C MET A 48 -4.43 10.83 -10.91
N THR A 49 -4.14 10.92 -9.61
CA THR A 49 -4.15 12.19 -8.88
C THR A 49 -3.04 13.12 -9.34
N THR A 50 -1.81 12.62 -9.53
CA THR A 50 -0.70 13.45 -10.00
C THR A 50 -0.90 13.94 -11.44
N MET A 51 -1.45 13.10 -12.33
CA MET A 51 -1.83 13.52 -13.68
C MET A 51 -2.95 14.57 -13.67
N THR A 52 -3.97 14.38 -12.84
CA THR A 52 -5.08 15.34 -12.72
C THR A 52 -4.58 16.69 -12.21
N ILE A 53 -3.76 16.69 -11.16
CA ILE A 53 -3.21 17.92 -10.58
C ILE A 53 -2.24 18.59 -11.57
N GLY A 54 -1.36 17.84 -12.23
CA GLY A 54 -0.45 18.38 -13.23
C GLY A 54 -1.16 18.98 -14.45
N HIS A 55 -2.34 18.47 -14.80
CA HIS A 55 -3.18 19.06 -15.84
C HIS A 55 -3.86 20.36 -15.40
N LEU A 56 -4.37 20.42 -14.16
CA LEU A 56 -5.08 21.58 -13.63
C LEU A 56 -4.15 22.71 -13.19
N LEU A 57 -2.96 22.37 -12.70
CA LEU A 57 -1.92 23.29 -12.24
C LEU A 57 -0.61 22.95 -12.98
N PRO A 58 -0.43 23.49 -14.20
CA PRO A 58 0.83 23.32 -14.93
C PRO A 58 2.02 23.87 -14.11
N ASP A 59 3.20 23.29 -14.33
CA ASP A 59 4.46 23.62 -13.65
C ASP A 59 4.54 23.35 -12.14
N ILE A 60 3.52 22.72 -11.54
CA ILE A 60 3.56 22.33 -10.12
C ILE A 60 4.43 21.11 -9.83
N PHE A 61 4.60 20.25 -10.82
CA PHE A 61 5.40 19.03 -10.72
C PHE A 61 6.52 19.03 -11.74
N GLU A 62 7.70 18.62 -11.29
CA GLU A 62 8.81 18.35 -12.19
C GLU A 62 8.65 16.94 -12.81
N PRO A 63 8.50 16.80 -14.13
CA PRO A 63 8.14 15.51 -14.75
C PRO A 63 9.13 14.38 -14.45
N TRP A 64 10.42 14.70 -14.41
CA TRP A 64 11.48 13.73 -14.11
C TRP A 64 11.33 13.18 -12.69
N THR A 65 11.21 14.07 -11.69
CA THR A 65 11.07 13.64 -10.29
C THR A 65 9.77 12.88 -10.08
N LEU A 66 8.69 13.29 -10.73
CA LEU A 66 7.40 12.59 -10.69
C LEU A 66 7.52 11.15 -11.21
N GLY A 67 8.23 10.95 -12.33
CA GLY A 67 8.51 9.62 -12.88
C GLY A 67 9.30 8.72 -11.92
N VAL A 68 10.33 9.27 -11.28
CA VAL A 68 11.12 8.54 -10.25
C VAL A 68 10.23 8.12 -9.08
N HIS A 69 9.38 9.02 -8.58
CA HIS A 69 8.47 8.71 -7.48
C HIS A 69 7.43 7.67 -7.90
N LEU A 70 6.92 7.71 -9.13
CA LEU A 70 5.99 6.69 -9.63
C LEU A 70 6.61 5.30 -9.65
N ILE A 71 7.86 5.16 -10.10
CA ILE A 71 8.59 3.88 -10.07
C ILE A 71 8.74 3.40 -8.62
N PHE A 72 9.15 4.30 -7.73
CA PHE A 72 9.35 3.96 -6.32
C PHE A 72 8.05 3.52 -5.65
N VAL A 73 6.97 4.29 -5.80
CA VAL A 73 5.64 3.93 -5.30
C VAL A 73 5.16 2.63 -5.94
N GLY A 74 5.40 2.44 -7.24
CA GLY A 74 5.09 1.24 -8.02
C GLY A 74 5.66 -0.05 -7.43
N ILE A 75 6.82 0.02 -6.77
CA ILE A 75 7.47 -1.13 -6.13
C ILE A 75 7.10 -1.20 -4.65
N VAL A 76 7.23 -0.07 -3.94
CA VAL A 76 7.13 -0.05 -2.48
C VAL A 76 5.69 -0.23 -2.00
N ALA A 77 4.70 0.37 -2.66
CA ALA A 77 3.31 0.25 -2.22
C ALA A 77 2.78 -1.19 -2.35
N PRO A 78 2.93 -1.91 -3.48
CA PRO A 78 2.51 -3.31 -3.60
C PRO A 78 3.24 -4.25 -2.65
N LEU A 79 4.58 -4.18 -2.63
CA LEU A 79 5.39 -5.08 -1.80
C LEU A 79 5.18 -4.80 -0.31
N GLY A 80 5.17 -3.52 0.08
CA GLY A 80 4.95 -3.13 1.47
C GLY A 80 3.52 -3.40 1.94
N GLY A 81 2.51 -3.17 1.09
CA GLY A 81 1.12 -3.53 1.38
C GLY A 81 0.95 -5.04 1.64
N ALA A 82 1.54 -5.88 0.77
CA ALA A 82 1.57 -7.33 0.94
C ALA A 82 2.30 -7.76 2.22
N LEU A 83 3.46 -7.16 2.50
CA LEU A 83 4.26 -7.44 3.70
C LEU A 83 3.51 -7.07 4.99
N VAL A 84 2.92 -5.88 5.04
CA VAL A 84 2.15 -5.43 6.20
C VAL A 84 0.92 -6.32 6.41
N ALA A 85 0.24 -6.73 5.33
CA ALA A 85 -0.89 -7.64 5.41
C ALA A 85 -0.50 -8.98 6.04
N ILE A 86 0.54 -9.64 5.53
CA ILE A 86 0.94 -10.96 6.04
C ILE A 86 1.51 -10.89 7.46
N VAL A 87 2.27 -9.84 7.80
CA VAL A 87 2.78 -9.65 9.15
C VAL A 87 1.63 -9.43 10.13
N THR A 88 0.64 -8.62 9.76
CA THR A 88 -0.54 -8.36 10.59
C THR A 88 -1.34 -9.63 10.81
N HIS A 89 -1.63 -10.38 9.75
CA HIS A 89 -2.34 -11.65 9.83
C HIS A 89 -1.62 -12.65 10.74
N ARG A 90 -0.30 -12.83 10.57
CA ARG A 90 0.50 -13.73 11.42
C ARG A 90 0.50 -13.32 12.89
N ARG A 91 0.52 -12.01 13.19
CA ARG A 91 0.45 -11.51 14.57
C ARG A 91 -0.88 -11.88 15.22
N LEU A 92 -1.98 -11.77 14.49
CA LEU A 92 -3.31 -12.14 14.99
C LEU A 92 -3.42 -13.63 15.22
N VAL A 93 -3.04 -14.46 14.24
CA VAL A 93 -3.07 -15.93 14.38
C VAL A 93 -2.25 -16.39 15.59
N ARG A 94 -1.06 -15.79 15.83
CA ARG A 94 -0.26 -16.09 17.03
C ARG A 94 -0.92 -15.63 18.32
N ALA A 95 -1.54 -14.46 18.33
CA ALA A 95 -2.23 -13.93 19.51
C ALA A 95 -3.48 -14.77 19.85
N ASP A 96 -4.20 -15.26 18.85
CA ASP A 96 -5.35 -16.13 19.01
C ASP A 96 -4.93 -17.51 19.54
N ALA A 97 -3.85 -18.08 18.99
CA ALA A 97 -3.29 -19.35 19.47
C ALA A 97 -2.82 -19.27 20.94
N ALA A 98 -2.28 -18.13 21.37
CA ALA A 98 -1.83 -17.92 22.75
C ALA A 98 -2.99 -17.75 23.77
N ARG A 99 -4.22 -17.51 23.29
CA ARG A 99 -5.42 -17.37 24.14
C ARG A 99 -6.15 -18.70 24.35
N LEU A 100 -5.80 -19.74 23.60
CA LEU A 100 -6.39 -21.06 23.79
C LEU A 100 -5.85 -21.66 25.10
N PRO A 101 -6.72 -22.12 26.01
CA PRO A 101 -6.29 -22.76 27.24
C PRO A 101 -5.73 -24.14 26.89
N PHE A 102 -4.40 -24.23 26.86
CA PHE A 102 -3.67 -25.47 27.09
C PHE A 102 -3.14 -25.42 28.52
#